data_AF-A0A239PP61-F1
#
_entry.id   AF-A0A239PP61-F1
#
_cell.length_a   1.000
_cell.length_b   1.000
_cell.length_c   1.000
_cell.angle_alpha   90.00
_cell.angle_beta   90.00
_cell.angle_gamma   90.00
#
_symmetry.space_group_name_H-M   'P 1'
#
loop_
_entity.id
_entity.type
_entity.pdbx_description
1 polymer ?
#
loop_
_entity_poly.entity_id
_entity_poly.type
_entity_poly.pdbx_seq_one_letter_code
_entity_poly.pdbx_strand_id
1 'polypeptide(L)'
;MHVALETSERRRGAAGFVAFLSITFAITWGVIGSYIIWPEAMATRFGEISGSHPFYFLATWAPAISAVVLVLALFGISGLRGLLSRLLMWRCPPGYWAFILVVIPLVFIAGSLIKGGPLLTPLPPEGVGPMVAAMVMMLFLGLIGNITLAILVTPIFNAARGSLLLSMLFHWQLINPFWPDAQPWDSWILVGVAAAVVWWNRKTMFSREGAVTEIILREARS
;
A
#
# COMPACT_ATOMS: atom_id res chain seq x y z
N MET A 1 -6.69 21.53 -32.01
CA MET A 1 -7.69 21.04 -31.03
C MET A 1 -7.14 19.91 -30.16
N HIS A 2 -6.60 18.82 -30.73
CA HIS A 2 -6.00 17.70 -29.97
C HIS A 2 -4.93 18.10 -28.93
N VAL A 3 -3.99 18.98 -29.30
CA VAL A 3 -2.88 19.43 -28.42
C VAL A 3 -3.39 20.23 -27.19
N ALA A 4 -4.48 20.97 -27.34
CA ALA A 4 -5.07 21.76 -26.26
C ALA A 4 -5.80 20.89 -25.22
N LEU A 5 -6.40 19.78 -25.67
CA LEU A 5 -7.05 18.82 -24.79
C LEU A 5 -6.02 18.00 -24.00
N GLU A 6 -4.94 17.57 -24.65
CA GLU A 6 -3.86 16.81 -23.99
C GLU A 6 -3.15 17.63 -22.90
N THR A 7 -2.96 18.93 -23.14
CA THR A 7 -2.36 19.85 -22.16
C THR A 7 -3.28 20.16 -20.98
N SER A 8 -4.59 20.25 -21.21
CA SER A 8 -5.62 20.37 -20.18
C SER A 8 -5.66 19.13 -19.26
N GLU A 9 -5.70 17.94 -19.86
CA GLU A 9 -5.72 16.65 -19.16
C GLU A 9 -4.49 16.47 -18.26
N ARG A 10 -3.29 16.75 -18.78
CA ARG A 10 -2.06 16.70 -17.97
C ARG A 10 -2.08 17.67 -16.79
N ARG A 11 -2.59 18.89 -16.97
CA ARG A 11 -2.69 19.87 -15.88
C ARG A 11 -3.66 19.43 -14.79
N ARG A 12 -4.81 18.87 -15.17
CA ARG A 12 -5.78 18.29 -14.22
C ARG A 12 -5.18 17.10 -13.46
N GLY A 13 -4.46 16.21 -14.15
CA GLY A 13 -3.75 15.10 -13.52
C GLY A 13 -2.68 15.56 -12.52
N ALA A 14 -1.86 16.54 -12.91
CA ALA A 14 -0.85 17.13 -12.03
C ALA A 14 -1.46 17.82 -10.80
N ALA A 15 -2.55 18.58 -10.98
CA ALA A 15 -3.25 19.23 -9.88
C ALA A 15 -3.87 18.20 -8.92
N GLY A 16 -4.49 17.13 -9.43
CA GLY A 16 -5.03 16.04 -8.61
C GLY A 16 -3.93 15.33 -7.82
N PHE A 17 -2.77 15.10 -8.42
CA PHE A 17 -1.61 14.52 -7.73
C PHE A 17 -1.06 15.43 -6.63
N VAL A 18 -0.91 16.74 -6.90
CA VAL A 18 -0.47 17.71 -5.89
C VAL A 18 -1.49 17.80 -4.75
N ALA A 19 -2.79 17.79 -5.05
CA ALA A 19 -3.83 17.79 -4.04
C ALA A 19 -3.76 16.52 -3.17
N PHE A 20 -3.52 15.36 -3.77
CA PHE A 20 -3.36 14.10 -3.06
C PHE A 20 -2.21 14.14 -2.06
N LEU A 21 -1.04 14.61 -2.52
CA LEU A 21 0.13 14.77 -1.66
C LEU A 21 -0.13 15.78 -0.54
N SER A 22 -0.77 16.91 -0.87
CA SER A 22 -1.03 17.98 0.09
C SER A 22 -1.98 17.54 1.19
N ILE A 23 -3.08 16.86 0.86
CA ILE A 23 -4.04 16.35 1.84
C ILE A 23 -3.39 15.25 2.69
N THR A 24 -2.67 14.31 2.06
CA THR A 24 -1.96 13.23 2.78
C THR A 24 -0.94 13.80 3.76
N PHE A 25 -0.15 14.77 3.32
CA PHE A 25 0.84 15.47 4.14
C PHE A 25 0.16 16.24 5.27
N ALA A 26 -0.90 17.00 4.98
CA ALA A 26 -1.60 17.78 6.00
C ALA A 26 -2.22 16.90 7.09
N ILE A 27 -2.79 15.74 6.74
CA ILE A 27 -3.32 14.80 7.74
C ILE A 27 -2.17 14.20 8.56
N THR A 28 -1.14 13.67 7.91
CA THR A 28 -0.02 13.01 8.61
C THR A 28 0.76 13.97 9.50
N TRP A 29 1.22 15.10 8.96
CA TRP A 29 2.00 16.09 9.71
C TRP A 29 1.15 16.99 10.60
N GLY A 30 -0.13 17.19 10.29
CA GLY A 30 -1.04 17.85 11.23
C GLY A 30 -1.20 17.03 12.50
N VAL A 31 -1.42 15.72 12.36
CA VAL A 31 -1.53 14.80 13.50
C VAL A 31 -0.17 14.63 14.19
N ILE A 32 0.84 14.13 13.48
CA ILE A 32 2.15 13.79 14.08
C ILE A 32 2.87 15.05 14.56
N GLY A 33 2.85 16.12 13.76
CA GLY A 33 3.47 17.39 14.13
C GLY A 33 2.85 18.01 15.38
N SER A 34 1.54 17.87 15.60
CA SER A 34 0.91 18.35 16.84
C SER A 34 1.44 17.64 18.08
N TYR A 35 1.67 16.32 18.02
CA TYR A 35 2.28 15.55 19.10
C TYR A 35 3.79 15.80 19.27
N ILE A 36 4.49 16.20 18.20
CA ILE A 36 5.91 16.58 18.29
C ILE A 36 6.06 17.96 18.95
N ILE A 37 5.23 18.93 18.56
CA ILE A 37 5.37 20.33 18.98
C ILE A 37 4.73 20.55 20.36
N TRP A 38 3.61 19.88 20.66
CA TRP A 38 2.87 20.04 21.92
C TRP A 38 2.55 18.69 22.60
N PRO A 39 3.56 17.87 22.92
CA PRO A 39 3.34 16.50 23.41
C PRO A 39 2.44 16.44 24.65
N GLU A 40 2.71 17.28 25.65
CA GLU A 40 1.97 17.30 26.92
C GLU A 40 0.50 17.70 26.74
N ALA A 41 0.24 18.74 25.93
CA ALA A 41 -1.11 19.20 25.65
C ALA A 41 -1.90 18.18 24.83
N MET A 42 -1.25 17.53 23.86
CA MET A 42 -1.87 16.49 23.06
C MET A 42 -2.19 15.24 23.88
N ALA A 43 -1.22 14.76 24.68
CA ALA A 43 -1.39 13.60 25.55
C ALA A 43 -2.47 13.84 26.62
N THR A 44 -2.52 15.03 27.21
CA THR A 44 -3.55 15.38 28.19
C THR A 44 -4.96 15.40 27.58
N ARG A 45 -5.10 15.86 26.33
CA ARG A 45 -6.41 16.06 25.70
C ARG A 45 -6.93 14.84 24.96
N PHE A 46 -6.05 14.09 24.30
CA PHE A 46 -6.44 12.96 23.44
C PHE A 46 -5.84 11.63 23.87
N GLY A 47 -4.86 11.64 24.77
CA GLY A 47 -4.14 10.45 25.22
C GLY A 47 -2.80 10.27 24.52
N GLU A 48 -1.98 9.39 25.10
CA GLU A 48 -0.69 8.96 24.54
C GLU A 48 -0.88 8.23 23.21
N ILE A 49 -0.03 8.52 22.22
CA ILE A 49 -0.05 7.79 20.95
C ILE A 49 0.38 6.34 21.18
N SER A 50 -0.46 5.43 20.69
CA SER A 50 -0.23 3.99 20.70
C SER A 50 -0.83 3.36 19.44
N GLY A 51 -0.55 2.08 19.19
CA GLY A 51 -1.11 1.33 18.06
C GLY A 51 -2.64 1.16 18.10
N SER A 52 -3.30 1.49 19.21
CA SER A 52 -4.76 1.51 19.34
C SER A 52 -5.36 2.92 19.30
N HIS A 53 -4.53 3.96 19.23
CA HIS A 53 -4.98 5.36 19.31
C HIS A 53 -5.65 5.79 17.99
N PRO A 54 -6.83 6.45 17.99
CA PRO A 54 -7.53 6.84 16.75
C PRO A 54 -6.69 7.71 15.80
N PHE A 55 -5.88 8.62 16.33
CA PHE A 55 -4.99 9.45 15.53
C PHE A 55 -3.84 8.67 14.87
N TYR A 56 -3.44 7.54 15.47
CA TYR A 56 -2.49 6.63 14.84
C TYR A 56 -3.07 6.09 13.52
N PHE A 57 -4.32 5.61 13.54
CA PHE A 57 -5.03 5.19 12.32
C PHE A 57 -5.27 6.32 11.33
N LEU A 58 -5.66 7.51 11.81
CA LEU A 58 -5.90 8.67 10.95
C LEU A 58 -4.65 9.07 10.16
N ALA A 59 -3.50 9.18 10.82
CA ALA A 59 -2.23 9.49 10.16
C ALA A 59 -1.82 8.35 9.22
N THR A 60 -1.94 7.11 9.67
CA THR A 60 -1.54 5.93 8.92
C THR A 60 -2.38 5.71 7.65
N TRP A 61 -3.68 6.01 7.70
CA TRP A 61 -4.61 5.85 6.56
C TRP A 61 -4.77 7.12 5.74
N ALA A 62 -4.00 8.18 6.02
CA ALA A 62 -4.05 9.44 5.31
C ALA A 62 -3.99 9.32 3.78
N PRO A 63 -3.13 8.45 3.17
CA PRO A 63 -3.12 8.29 1.71
C PRO A 63 -4.45 7.74 1.17
N ALA A 64 -5.03 6.72 1.82
CA ALA A 64 -6.30 6.13 1.39
C ALA A 64 -7.46 7.12 1.56
N ILE A 65 -7.50 7.84 2.69
CA ILE A 65 -8.49 8.90 2.95
C ILE A 65 -8.38 9.99 1.88
N SER A 66 -7.16 10.44 1.58
CA SER A 66 -6.91 11.48 0.56
C SER A 66 -7.38 11.05 -0.82
N ALA A 67 -7.10 9.80 -1.22
CA ALA A 67 -7.57 9.26 -2.49
C ALA A 67 -9.10 9.22 -2.56
N VAL A 68 -9.77 8.74 -1.51
CA VAL A 68 -11.24 8.66 -1.47
C VAL A 68 -11.87 10.06 -1.50
N VAL A 69 -11.36 10.99 -0.70
CA VAL A 69 -11.84 12.39 -0.65
C VAL A 69 -11.68 13.06 -2.01
N LEU A 70 -10.52 12.91 -2.65
CA LEU A 70 -10.29 13.51 -3.97
C LEU A 70 -11.14 12.88 -5.07
N VAL A 71 -11.29 11.55 -5.05
CA VAL A 71 -12.15 10.88 -6.04
C VAL A 71 -13.59 11.30 -5.88
N LEU A 72 -14.09 11.41 -4.64
CA LEU A 72 -15.42 11.94 -4.37
C LEU A 72 -15.55 13.41 -4.79
N ALA A 73 -14.57 14.25 -4.49
CA ALA A 73 -14.62 15.68 -4.79
C ALA A 73 -14.55 15.98 -6.29
N LEU A 74 -13.75 15.22 -7.05
CA LEU A 74 -13.50 15.47 -8.46
C LEU A 74 -14.43 14.69 -9.39
N PHE A 75 -14.90 13.50 -8.97
CA PHE A 75 -15.63 12.56 -9.83
C PHE A 75 -16.94 12.03 -9.20
N GLY A 76 -17.28 12.51 -8.01
CA GLY A 76 -18.51 12.15 -7.30
C GLY A 76 -18.59 10.67 -6.92
N ILE A 77 -19.81 10.24 -6.56
CA ILE A 77 -20.10 8.86 -6.16
C ILE A 77 -19.82 7.87 -7.30
N SER A 78 -20.07 8.28 -8.55
CA SER A 78 -19.78 7.46 -9.74
C SER A 78 -18.29 7.14 -9.87
N GLY A 79 -17.41 8.13 -9.65
CA GLY A 79 -15.97 7.92 -9.61
C GLY A 79 -15.53 7.02 -8.47
N LEU A 80 -16.08 7.21 -7.28
CA LEU A 80 -15.80 6.33 -6.13
C LEU A 80 -16.23 4.88 -6.42
N ARG A 81 -17.40 4.70 -7.03
CA ARG A 81 -17.89 3.36 -7.41
C ARG A 81 -16.98 2.72 -8.46
N GLY A 82 -16.48 3.51 -9.42
CA GLY A 82 -15.46 3.08 -10.37
C GLY A 82 -14.18 2.61 -9.68
N LEU A 83 -13.66 3.39 -8.73
CA LEU A 83 -12.50 3.03 -7.91
C LEU A 83 -12.75 1.72 -7.14
N LEU A 84 -13.84 1.63 -6.38
CA LEU A 84 -14.18 0.47 -5.56
C LEU A 84 -14.51 -0.77 -6.39
N SER A 85 -15.03 -0.63 -7.60
CA SER A 85 -15.30 -1.78 -8.49
C SER A 85 -14.03 -2.58 -8.82
N ARG A 86 -12.85 -1.96 -8.73
CA ARG A 86 -11.55 -2.64 -8.91
C ARG A 86 -11.22 -3.63 -7.79
N LEU A 87 -11.94 -3.59 -6.66
CA LEU A 87 -11.89 -4.64 -5.63
C LEU A 87 -12.49 -5.96 -6.11
N LEU A 88 -13.27 -5.95 -7.19
CA LEU A 88 -13.88 -7.14 -7.77
C LEU A 88 -13.01 -7.74 -8.90
N MET A 89 -11.90 -7.10 -9.26
CA MET A 89 -10.99 -7.59 -10.30
C MET A 89 -10.03 -8.63 -9.73
N TRP A 90 -10.34 -9.91 -9.92
CA TRP A 90 -9.54 -11.02 -9.40
C TRP A 90 -8.73 -11.75 -10.48
N ARG A 91 -8.99 -11.48 -11.77
CA ARG A 91 -8.31 -12.14 -12.89
C ARG A 91 -6.86 -11.65 -13.01
N CYS A 92 -5.91 -12.57 -12.90
CA CYS A 92 -4.48 -12.33 -13.06
C CYS A 92 -3.80 -13.65 -13.44
N PRO A 93 -2.67 -13.65 -14.18
CA PRO A 93 -1.93 -14.87 -14.45
C PRO A 93 -1.64 -15.69 -13.17
N PRO A 94 -1.79 -17.02 -13.20
CA PRO A 94 -1.70 -17.87 -12.00
C PRO A 94 -0.33 -17.79 -11.30
N GLY A 95 0.74 -17.45 -12.03
CA GLY A 95 2.06 -17.21 -11.44
C GLY A 95 2.06 -16.10 -10.38
N TYR A 96 1.24 -15.05 -10.54
CA TYR A 96 1.12 -14.00 -9.53
C TYR A 96 0.33 -14.44 -8.30
N TRP A 97 -0.67 -15.32 -8.47
CA TRP A 97 -1.35 -15.94 -7.34
C TRP A 97 -0.40 -16.84 -6.55
N ALA A 98 0.40 -17.68 -7.22
CA ALA A 98 1.43 -18.48 -6.57
C ALA A 98 2.47 -17.60 -5.86
N PHE A 99 2.87 -16.49 -6.48
CA PHE A 99 3.78 -15.54 -5.86
C PHE A 99 3.21 -14.97 -4.55
N ILE A 100 1.99 -14.44 -4.56
CA ILE A 100 1.36 -13.83 -3.39
C ILE A 100 1.08 -14.87 -2.30
N LEU A 101 0.49 -16.01 -2.68
CA LEU A 101 -0.01 -17.00 -1.72
C LEU A 101 1.05 -17.98 -1.23
N VAL A 102 2.17 -18.13 -1.93
CA VAL A 102 3.20 -19.14 -1.61
C VAL A 102 4.56 -18.50 -1.43
N VAL A 103 5.05 -17.71 -2.39
CA VAL A 103 6.42 -17.18 -2.33
C VAL A 103 6.58 -16.21 -1.16
N ILE A 104 5.65 -15.29 -0.94
CA ILE A 104 5.72 -14.34 0.19
C ILE A 104 5.77 -15.07 1.55
N PRO A 105 4.86 -16.01 1.88
CA PRO A 105 4.99 -16.86 3.06
C PRO A 105 6.35 -17.51 3.24
N LEU A 106 6.86 -18.13 2.17
CA LEU A 106 8.11 -18.88 2.23
C LEU A 106 9.30 -17.96 2.51
N VAL A 107 9.27 -16.72 2.04
CA VAL A 107 10.31 -15.73 2.34
C VAL A 107 10.34 -15.42 3.84
N PHE A 108 9.19 -15.17 4.46
CA PHE A 108 9.12 -14.89 5.90
C PHE A 108 9.50 -16.10 6.75
N ILE A 109 9.01 -17.28 6.38
CA ILE A 109 9.36 -18.54 7.03
C ILE A 109 10.87 -18.79 6.93
N ALA A 110 11.46 -18.66 5.73
CA ALA A 110 12.89 -18.84 5.52
C ALA A 110 13.70 -17.81 6.32
N GLY A 111 13.28 -16.54 6.31
CA GLY A 111 13.90 -15.48 7.10
C GLY A 111 13.94 -15.80 8.59
N SER A 112 12.83 -16.30 9.14
CA SER A 112 12.76 -16.76 10.53
C SER A 112 13.67 -17.94 10.82
N LEU A 113 13.61 -18.99 9.99
CA LEU A 113 14.38 -20.23 10.21
C LEU A 113 15.89 -20.00 10.13
N ILE A 114 16.36 -19.14 9.21
CA ILE A 114 17.79 -18.78 9.10
C ILE A 114 18.31 -18.17 10.41
N LYS A 115 17.44 -17.51 11.17
CA LYS A 115 17.76 -16.84 12.44
C LYS A 115 17.51 -17.73 13.66
N GLY A 116 17.14 -19.00 13.45
CA GLY A 116 16.74 -19.91 14.53
C GLY A 116 15.38 -19.60 15.14
N GLY A 117 14.54 -18.81 14.46
CA GLY A 117 13.19 -18.46 14.88
C GLY A 117 12.16 -19.57 14.56
N PRO A 118 10.92 -19.44 15.07
CA PRO A 118 9.85 -20.41 14.85
C PRO A 118 9.30 -20.33 13.41
N LEU A 119 8.55 -21.35 12.97
CA LEU A 119 7.92 -21.37 11.64
C LEU A 119 6.82 -20.30 11.49
N LEU A 120 6.07 -20.06 12.56
CA LEU A 120 4.97 -19.11 12.67
C LEU A 120 5.09 -18.34 13.98
N THR A 121 4.55 -17.12 14.02
CA THR A 121 4.50 -16.33 15.26
C THR A 121 3.76 -17.12 16.34
N PRO A 122 4.37 -17.39 17.50
CA PRO A 122 3.67 -17.96 18.64
C PRO A 122 2.52 -17.04 19.04
N LEU A 123 1.36 -17.61 19.37
CA LEU A 123 0.23 -16.80 19.80
C LEU A 123 0.62 -16.01 21.06
N PRO A 124 0.43 -14.67 21.11
CA PRO A 124 0.66 -13.92 22.32
C PRO A 124 -0.19 -14.48 23.46
N PRO A 125 0.32 -14.55 24.70
CA PRO A 125 -0.47 -15.00 25.86
C PRO A 125 -1.73 -14.16 26.07
N GLU A 126 -1.71 -12.92 25.60
CA GLU A 126 -2.76 -11.89 25.67
C GLU A 126 -3.83 -12.03 24.56
N GLY A 127 -3.70 -13.02 23.65
CA GLY A 127 -4.65 -13.31 22.57
C GLY A 127 -4.36 -12.58 21.25
N VAL A 128 -5.37 -12.52 20.37
CA VAL A 128 -5.24 -12.00 18.99
C VAL A 128 -5.18 -10.47 18.88
N GLY A 129 -5.53 -9.74 19.95
CA GLY A 129 -5.56 -8.27 19.96
C GLY A 129 -4.20 -7.62 19.69
N PRO A 130 -3.12 -7.99 20.43
CA PRO A 130 -1.77 -7.51 20.17
C PRO A 130 -1.22 -7.86 18.78
N MET A 131 -1.62 -9.02 18.21
CA MET A 131 -1.30 -9.35 16.81
C MET A 131 -1.92 -8.33 15.85
N VAL A 132 -3.19 -7.97 16.04
CA VAL A 132 -3.87 -6.97 15.20
C VAL A 132 -3.22 -5.59 15.36
N ALA A 133 -2.85 -5.18 16.57
CA ALA A 133 -2.13 -3.92 16.78
C ALA A 133 -0.74 -3.92 16.09
N ALA A 134 -0.03 -5.06 16.12
CA ALA A 134 1.23 -5.24 15.42
C ALA A 134 1.07 -5.18 13.89
N MET A 135 -0.03 -5.69 13.33
CA MET A 135 -0.34 -5.56 11.89
C MET A 135 -0.38 -4.11 11.44
N VAL A 136 -0.98 -3.25 12.26
CA VAL A 136 -1.11 -1.82 11.93
C VAL A 136 0.24 -1.12 12.12
N MET A 137 1.03 -1.51 13.13
CA MET A 137 2.37 -0.97 13.37
C MET A 137 3.38 -1.32 12.28
N MET A 138 3.34 -2.54 11.76
CA MET A 138 4.25 -3.00 10.70
C MET A 138 4.04 -2.28 9.35
N LEU A 139 2.98 -1.48 9.21
CA LEU A 139 2.72 -0.65 8.03
C LEU A 139 3.82 0.39 7.74
N PHE A 140 4.75 0.64 8.68
CA PHE A 140 5.66 1.78 8.63
C PHE A 140 7.16 1.48 8.45
N LEU A 141 7.52 0.30 7.93
CA LEU A 141 8.93 -0.13 7.87
C LEU A 141 9.66 0.27 6.57
N GLY A 142 10.86 0.86 6.74
CA GLY A 142 12.03 0.85 5.84
C GLY A 142 11.90 1.36 4.39
N LEU A 143 12.67 2.39 4.02
CA LEU A 143 12.74 2.91 2.63
C LEU A 143 13.09 1.83 1.59
N ILE A 144 14.11 1.00 1.87
CA ILE A 144 14.54 -0.09 0.96
C ILE A 144 13.45 -1.15 0.82
N GLY A 145 12.78 -1.50 1.93
CA GLY A 145 11.62 -2.38 1.93
C GLY A 145 10.53 -1.83 1.01
N ASN A 146 10.09 -0.59 1.23
CA ASN A 146 9.04 0.04 0.42
C ASN A 146 9.37 0.12 -1.08
N ILE A 147 10.61 0.44 -1.45
CA ILE A 147 11.03 0.42 -2.86
C ILE A 147 10.95 -1.01 -3.42
N THR A 148 11.42 -2.01 -2.67
CA THR A 148 11.36 -3.42 -3.06
C THR A 148 9.91 -3.87 -3.27
N LEU A 149 9.01 -3.54 -2.34
CA LEU A 149 7.59 -3.85 -2.43
C LEU A 149 6.91 -3.16 -3.61
N ALA A 150 7.26 -1.89 -3.88
CA ALA A 150 6.76 -1.16 -5.05
C ALA A 150 7.18 -1.84 -6.36
N ILE A 151 8.43 -2.30 -6.45
CA ILE A 151 8.94 -3.05 -7.61
C ILE A 151 8.18 -4.38 -7.79
N LEU A 152 7.88 -5.09 -6.70
CA LEU A 152 7.16 -6.37 -6.73
C LEU A 152 5.67 -6.24 -7.07
N VAL A 153 5.00 -5.21 -6.53
CA VAL A 153 3.55 -5.01 -6.77
C VAL A 153 3.25 -4.45 -8.16
N THR A 154 4.18 -3.68 -8.74
CA THR A 154 3.98 -3.04 -10.06
C THR A 154 3.60 -4.02 -11.18
N PRO A 155 4.33 -5.12 -11.42
CA PRO A 155 3.96 -6.08 -12.47
C PRO A 155 2.65 -6.81 -12.16
N ILE A 156 2.32 -7.06 -10.89
CA ILE A 156 1.04 -7.63 -10.45
C ILE A 156 -0.11 -6.66 -10.79
N PHE A 157 0.03 -5.40 -10.40
CA PHE A 157 -0.97 -4.37 -10.64
C PHE A 157 -1.22 -4.15 -12.13
N ASN A 158 -0.15 -4.11 -12.94
CA ASN A 158 -0.25 -3.97 -14.38
C ASN A 158 -0.90 -5.20 -15.03
N ALA A 159 -0.47 -6.42 -14.67
CA ALA A 159 -1.03 -7.66 -15.20
C ALA A 159 -2.52 -7.85 -14.81
N ALA A 160 -2.91 -7.35 -13.64
CA ALA A 160 -4.27 -7.37 -13.15
C ALA A 160 -5.12 -6.17 -13.61
N ARG A 161 -4.61 -5.35 -14.53
CA ARG A 161 -5.32 -4.18 -15.10
C ARG A 161 -5.76 -3.16 -14.03
N GLY A 162 -4.95 -3.00 -12.99
CA GLY A 162 -5.20 -2.05 -11.91
C GLY A 162 -6.11 -2.57 -10.80
N SER A 163 -6.19 -3.88 -10.61
CA SER A 163 -6.92 -4.52 -9.50
C SER A 163 -6.50 -3.98 -8.14
N LEU A 164 -7.47 -3.51 -7.35
CA LEU A 164 -7.23 -3.17 -5.95
C LEU A 164 -7.20 -4.41 -5.07
N LEU A 165 -7.92 -5.48 -5.44
CA LEU A 165 -7.96 -6.73 -4.68
C LEU A 165 -6.58 -7.36 -4.55
N LEU A 166 -5.85 -7.47 -5.66
CA LEU A 166 -4.54 -8.12 -5.65
C LEU A 166 -3.48 -7.26 -4.97
N SER A 167 -3.56 -5.93 -5.09
CA SER A 167 -2.72 -5.02 -4.31
C SER A 167 -3.01 -5.12 -2.82
N MET A 168 -4.28 -5.20 -2.41
CA MET A 168 -4.66 -5.39 -1.02
C MET A 168 -4.23 -6.75 -0.48
N LEU A 169 -4.34 -7.83 -1.27
CA LEU A 169 -3.92 -9.16 -0.85
C LEU A 169 -2.40 -9.24 -0.74
N PHE A 170 -1.66 -8.69 -1.71
CA PHE A 170 -0.20 -8.55 -1.65
C PHE A 170 0.21 -7.79 -0.39
N HIS A 171 -0.42 -6.64 -0.14
CA HIS A 171 -0.15 -5.82 1.04
C HIS A 171 -0.50 -6.56 2.34
N TRP A 172 -1.67 -7.18 2.43
CA TRP A 172 -2.11 -7.97 3.59
C TRP A 172 -1.12 -9.07 3.92
N GLN A 173 -0.61 -9.76 2.90
CA GLN A 173 0.35 -10.85 3.10
C GLN A 173 1.67 -10.37 3.71
N LEU A 174 2.10 -9.13 3.41
CA LEU A 174 3.34 -8.57 3.94
C LEU A 174 3.22 -8.10 5.39
N ILE A 175 2.02 -7.76 5.84
CA ILE A 175 1.74 -7.31 7.21
C ILE A 175 1.07 -8.39 8.07
N ASN A 176 1.02 -9.63 7.57
CA ASN A 176 0.30 -10.71 8.22
C ASN A 176 1.03 -11.11 9.52
N PRO A 177 0.37 -11.05 10.70
CA PRO A 177 1.04 -11.24 11.98
C PRO A 177 1.38 -12.72 12.24
N PHE A 178 0.92 -13.64 11.37
CA PHE A 178 1.37 -15.03 11.37
C PHE A 178 2.85 -15.17 11.03
N TRP A 179 3.44 -14.18 10.36
CA TRP A 179 4.87 -14.17 10.07
C TRP A 179 5.66 -13.77 11.33
N PRO A 180 6.56 -14.64 11.80
CA PRO A 180 7.29 -14.46 13.06
C PRO A 180 8.32 -13.33 13.01
N ASP A 181 8.58 -12.77 11.82
CA ASP A 181 9.57 -11.72 11.63
C ASP A 181 9.17 -10.80 10.46
N ALA A 182 9.27 -9.48 10.64
CA ALA A 182 9.16 -8.48 9.59
C ALA A 182 10.19 -7.39 9.88
N GLN A 183 11.46 -7.77 9.85
CA GLN A 183 12.55 -6.90 10.26
C GLN A 183 13.23 -6.28 9.04
N PRO A 184 13.95 -5.15 9.22
CA PRO A 184 14.63 -4.48 8.11
C PRO A 184 15.52 -5.38 7.25
N TRP A 185 16.10 -6.44 7.83
CA TRP A 185 16.96 -7.40 7.14
C TRP A 185 16.22 -8.49 6.34
N ASP A 186 14.92 -8.75 6.58
CA ASP A 186 14.09 -9.60 5.70
C ASP A 186 13.96 -9.01 4.28
N SER A 187 14.13 -7.68 4.18
CA SER A 187 14.18 -6.96 2.91
C SER A 187 15.24 -7.51 1.96
N TRP A 188 16.34 -8.11 2.42
CA TRP A 188 17.38 -8.62 1.52
C TRP A 188 16.95 -9.84 0.71
N ILE A 189 16.17 -10.74 1.32
CA ILE A 189 15.58 -11.87 0.59
C ILE A 189 14.57 -11.32 -0.43
N LEU A 190 13.74 -10.36 -0.02
CA LEU A 190 12.79 -9.68 -0.91
C LEU A 190 13.49 -8.92 -2.05
N VAL A 191 14.66 -8.33 -1.81
CA VAL A 191 15.48 -7.66 -2.84
C VAL A 191 15.96 -8.69 -3.87
N GLY A 192 16.44 -9.85 -3.43
CA GLY A 192 16.82 -10.95 -4.35
C GLY A 192 15.63 -11.42 -5.19
N VAL A 193 14.46 -11.58 -4.55
CA VAL A 193 13.21 -11.91 -5.25
C VAL A 193 12.80 -10.81 -6.23
N ALA A 194 12.91 -9.53 -5.85
CA ALA A 194 12.62 -8.41 -6.72
C ALA A 194 13.55 -8.38 -7.94
N ALA A 195 14.85 -8.64 -7.76
CA ALA A 195 15.78 -8.77 -8.88
C ALA A 195 15.38 -9.89 -9.84
N ALA A 196 14.96 -11.05 -9.34
CA ALA A 196 14.47 -12.15 -10.16
C ALA A 196 13.17 -11.80 -10.90
N VAL A 197 12.22 -11.15 -10.23
CA VAL A 197 10.96 -10.68 -10.83
C VAL A 197 11.21 -9.65 -11.92
N VAL A 198 12.11 -8.69 -11.68
CA VAL A 198 12.55 -7.70 -12.68
C VAL A 198 13.19 -8.39 -13.87
N TRP A 199 14.08 -9.36 -13.64
CA TRP A 199 14.72 -10.11 -14.72
C TRP A 199 13.70 -10.86 -15.57
N TRP A 200 12.74 -11.54 -14.93
CA TRP A 200 11.66 -12.27 -15.60
C TRP A 200 10.75 -11.34 -16.42
N ASN A 201 10.38 -10.20 -15.85
CA ASN A 201 9.46 -9.23 -16.46
C ASN A 201 10.17 -8.09 -17.22
N ARG A 202 11.47 -8.20 -17.50
CA ARG A 202 12.29 -7.09 -18.04
C ARG A 202 11.69 -6.41 -19.27
N LYS A 203 11.08 -7.19 -20.18
CA LYS A 203 10.47 -6.65 -21.41
C LYS A 203 9.30 -5.71 -21.13
N THR A 204 8.54 -5.97 -20.07
CA THR A 204 7.38 -5.17 -19.69
C THR A 204 7.73 -4.10 -18.66
N MET A 205 8.66 -4.36 -17.74
CA MET A 205 9.06 -3.40 -16.69
C MET A 205 10.00 -2.30 -17.18
N PHE A 206 10.77 -2.53 -18.25
CA PHE A 206 11.57 -1.48 -18.92
C PHE A 206 10.84 -0.81 -20.09
N SER A 207 9.54 -1.08 -20.26
CA SER A 207 8.67 -0.46 -21.26
C SER A 207 7.46 0.20 -20.59
N ARG A 208 6.79 1.10 -21.31
CA ARG A 208 5.51 1.71 -20.90
C ARG A 208 4.29 1.05 -21.55
N GLU A 209 4.48 0.15 -22.52
CA GLU A 209 3.42 -0.42 -23.39
C GLU A 209 2.35 -1.28 -22.68
N GLY A 210 2.46 -1.50 -21.37
CA GLY A 210 1.44 -2.18 -20.57
C GLY A 210 1.22 -1.55 -19.19
N ALA A 211 1.74 -0.35 -18.98
CA ALA A 211 1.59 0.34 -17.71
C ALA A 211 0.14 0.81 -17.55
N VAL A 212 -0.50 0.45 -16.44
CA VAL A 212 -1.82 0.96 -16.09
C VAL A 212 -1.67 2.43 -15.73
N THR A 213 -1.96 3.30 -16.68
CA THR A 213 -1.86 4.76 -16.54
C THR A 213 -3.23 5.43 -16.49
N GLU A 214 -4.28 4.71 -16.89
CA GLU A 214 -5.65 5.20 -16.86
C GLU A 214 -6.43 4.64 -15.66
N ILE A 215 -7.08 5.54 -14.95
CA ILE A 215 -8.13 5.18 -14.00
C ILE A 215 -9.38 5.01 -14.84
N ILE A 216 -10.01 3.83 -14.80
CA ILE A 216 -11.31 3.58 -15.43
C ILE A 216 -12.34 4.34 -14.60
N LEU A 217 -12.38 5.64 -14.79
CA LEU A 217 -13.51 6.46 -14.45
C LEU A 217 -14.42 6.30 -15.65
N ARG A 218 -15.48 5.50 -15.48
CA ARG A 218 -16.53 5.41 -16.48
C ARG A 218 -16.99 6.85 -16.71
N GLU A 219 -16.67 7.43 -17.87
CA GLU A 219 -17.17 8.74 -18.25
C GLU A 219 -18.68 8.70 -18.02
N ALA A 220 -19.14 9.51 -17.08
CA ALA A 220 -20.54 9.85 -17.02
C ALA A 220 -20.80 10.65 -18.29
N ARG A 221 -21.17 9.97 -19.37
CA ARG A 221 -21.88 10.59 -20.47
C ARG A 221 -23.19 11.10 -19.88
N SER A 222 -23.22 12.38 -19.55
CA SER A 222 -24.44 13.18 -19.44
C SER A 222 -24.54 14.04 -20.69
#